data_AF-A0AA43ZW91-F1
#
_entry.id   AF-A0AA43ZW91-F1
#
_cell.length_a   1.000
_cell.length_b   1.000
_cell.length_c   1.000
_cell.angle_alpha   90.00
_cell.angle_beta   90.00
_cell.angle_gamma   90.00
#
_symmetry.space_group_name_H-M   'P 1'
#
loop_
_entity.id
_entity.type
_entity.pdbx_description
1 polymer ?
#
loop_
_entity_poly.entity_id
_entity_poly.type
_entity_poly.pdbx_seq_one_letter_code
_entity_poly.pdbx_strand_id
1 'polypeptide(L)'
;MIDKNIKVLNYQVLENGFYFDIDISMCISYNDFLLKKDFLRTSFKCDIELEYFNSYVRIYVIQNSVKLNYKFIDLPNYQLLLGYDFKLQPIIADMKICPHLLISGLPGQGKSSMLKQIISNLKECDVILFNAYEDDFKGYRIINNLDSIKSYFSNLRNNLVKKKKVTYLIIDELGLITDKQLLDDIKFIMQVARHYKIYIVGVIQLALKENIKFKQLFSSRVSFKQIDTSCYVVSLNTNITDILEKQQFFYFGNVLVKGTTYIL
;
A
#
# COMPACT_ATOMS: atom_id res chain seq x y z
N MET A 1 8.37 35.17 22.40
CA MET A 1 9.82 34.98 22.25
C MET A 1 10.06 33.48 22.10
N ILE A 2 10.48 33.01 20.91
CA ILE A 2 11.00 31.65 20.80
C ILE A 2 12.41 31.70 21.41
N ASP A 3 12.62 30.89 22.43
CA ASP A 3 13.79 30.96 23.30
C ASP A 3 15.08 30.65 22.54
N LYS A 4 16.17 31.34 22.90
CA LYS A 4 17.39 31.49 22.09
C LYS A 4 18.28 30.25 21.96
N ASN A 5 17.86 29.07 22.42
CA ASN A 5 18.76 27.90 22.49
C ASN A 5 18.05 26.58 22.16
N ILE A 6 17.37 26.49 21.01
CA ILE A 6 17.05 25.17 20.44
C ILE A 6 18.38 24.50 20.05
N LYS A 7 18.83 23.53 20.85
CA LYS A 7 20.07 22.79 20.62
C LYS A 7 19.79 21.52 19.83
N VAL A 8 20.55 21.33 18.75
CA VAL A 8 20.64 20.04 18.07
C VAL A 8 21.51 19.13 18.92
N LEU A 9 20.93 18.02 19.40
CA LEU A 9 21.60 17.04 20.26
C LEU A 9 22.41 16.03 19.43
N ASN A 10 21.90 15.67 18.25
CA ASN A 10 22.45 14.63 17.40
C ASN A 10 22.09 14.90 15.93
N TYR A 11 22.90 14.37 15.02
CA TYR A 11 22.71 14.45 13.58
C TYR A 11 23.27 13.20 12.91
N GLN A 12 22.51 12.63 11.97
CA GLN A 12 22.98 11.49 11.18
C GLN A 12 22.44 11.55 9.76
N VAL A 13 23.31 11.28 8.79
CA VAL A 13 22.94 11.11 7.37
C VAL A 13 22.39 9.70 7.14
N LEU A 14 21.31 9.61 6.37
CA LEU A 14 20.65 8.38 5.94
C LEU A 14 20.74 8.25 4.41
N GLU A 15 20.44 7.07 3.88
CA GLU A 15 20.39 6.86 2.43
C GLU A 15 19.33 7.74 1.74
N ASN A 16 18.19 7.97 2.40
CA ASN A 16 17.07 8.77 1.89
C ASN A 16 16.93 10.16 2.53
N GLY A 17 17.99 10.67 3.16
CA GLY A 17 17.98 12.00 3.78
C GLY A 17 18.86 12.09 5.02
N PHE A 18 18.34 12.66 6.09
CA PHE A 18 19.04 12.74 7.37
C PHE A 18 18.04 12.87 8.51
N TYR A 19 18.49 12.65 9.74
CA TYR A 19 17.73 13.06 10.92
C TYR A 19 18.59 13.89 11.85
N PHE A 20 17.91 14.66 12.69
CA PHE A 20 18.53 15.37 13.80
C PHE A 20 17.59 15.40 15.00
N ASP A 21 18.19 15.43 16.19
CA ASP A 21 17.46 15.41 17.46
C ASP A 21 17.45 16.81 18.06
N ILE A 22 16.28 17.29 18.47
CA ILE A 22 16.10 18.57 19.14
C ILE A 22 15.51 18.33 20.53
N ASP A 23 16.14 18.91 21.57
CA ASP A 23 15.52 19.00 22.89
C ASP A 23 14.33 19.98 22.86
N ILE A 24 13.14 19.49 23.23
CA ILE A 24 11.93 20.32 23.31
C ILE A 24 11.42 20.50 24.74
N SER A 25 12.03 19.83 25.72
CA SER A 25 11.51 19.68 27.09
C SER A 25 11.22 21.01 27.81
N MET A 26 11.99 22.05 27.49
CA MET A 26 11.86 23.39 28.08
C MET A 26 11.23 24.42 27.14
N CYS A 27 10.87 24.04 25.92
CA CYS A 27 10.48 24.99 24.87
C CYS A 27 9.01 24.88 24.47
N ILE A 28 8.51 23.67 24.22
CA ILE A 28 7.21 23.45 23.59
C ILE A 28 6.74 22.01 23.82
N SER A 29 5.43 21.79 23.92
CA SER A 29 4.89 20.43 23.99
C SER A 29 5.07 19.69 22.66
N TYR A 30 5.12 18.35 22.68
CA TYR A 30 5.20 17.57 21.43
C TYR A 30 4.01 17.84 20.50
N ASN A 31 2.80 17.99 21.04
CA ASN A 31 1.60 18.26 20.25
C ASN A 31 1.68 19.63 19.54
N ASP A 32 2.16 20.65 20.25
CA ASP A 32 2.36 21.98 19.64
C ASP A 32 3.50 21.98 18.61
N PHE A 33 4.54 21.16 18.84
CA PHE A 33 5.61 20.94 17.88
C PHE A 33 5.13 20.23 16.61
N LEU A 34 4.24 19.23 16.76
CA LEU A 34 3.64 18.50 15.65
C LEU A 34 2.87 19.42 14.69
N LEU A 35 2.21 20.47 15.22
CA LEU A 35 1.54 21.50 14.41
C LEU A 35 2.51 22.31 13.54
N LYS A 36 3.83 22.25 13.80
CA LYS A 36 4.87 22.90 12.98
C LYS A 36 5.42 21.99 11.88
N LYS A 37 4.94 20.75 11.74
CA LYS A 37 5.40 19.79 10.70
C LYS A 37 5.33 20.38 9.29
N ASP A 38 4.24 21.08 8.94
CA ASP A 38 4.10 21.68 7.60
C ASP A 38 5.03 22.88 7.38
N PHE A 39 5.35 23.63 8.42
CA PHE A 39 6.38 24.67 8.36
C PHE A 39 7.76 24.06 8.09
N LEU A 40 8.10 22.95 8.75
CA LEU A 40 9.35 22.21 8.50
C LEU A 40 9.38 21.66 7.07
N ARG A 41 8.29 21.04 6.59
CA ARG A 41 8.18 20.57 5.20
C ARG A 41 8.45 21.69 4.19
N THR A 42 7.84 22.85 4.41
CA THR A 42 8.03 24.03 3.57
C THR A 42 9.47 24.56 3.62
N SER A 43 10.07 24.59 4.81
CA SER A 43 11.42 25.12 5.01
C SER A 43 12.49 24.23 4.39
N PHE A 44 12.37 22.91 4.56
CA PHE A 44 13.31 21.94 4.02
C PHE A 44 12.99 21.54 2.57
N LYS A 45 11.79 21.86 2.06
CA LYS A 45 11.28 21.41 0.75
C LYS A 45 11.37 19.89 0.57
N CYS A 46 11.11 19.17 1.66
CA CYS A 46 11.24 17.72 1.79
C CYS A 46 10.07 17.19 2.62
N ASP A 47 9.82 15.89 2.56
CA ASP A 47 8.90 15.28 3.52
C ASP A 47 9.55 15.20 4.89
N ILE A 48 8.72 15.31 5.93
CA ILE A 48 9.17 15.33 7.33
C ILE A 48 8.44 14.23 8.06
N GLU A 49 9.17 13.46 8.88
CA GLU A 49 8.57 12.58 9.88
C GLU A 49 9.16 12.88 11.26
N LEU A 50 8.33 12.75 12.29
CA LEU A 50 8.67 13.14 13.66
C LEU A 50 8.53 11.93 14.59
N GLU A 51 9.51 11.72 15.45
CA GLU A 51 9.44 10.73 16.55
C GLU A 51 9.75 11.40 17.88
N TYR A 52 8.91 11.17 18.88
CA TYR A 52 9.06 11.73 20.21
C TYR A 52 9.74 10.75 21.15
N PHE A 53 10.76 11.23 21.86
CA PHE A 53 11.54 10.49 22.84
C PHE A 53 11.62 11.30 24.13
N ASN A 54 10.52 11.37 24.90
CA ASN A 54 10.36 11.96 26.24
C ASN A 54 10.92 13.39 26.49
N SER A 55 12.20 13.64 26.25
CA SER A 55 12.85 14.96 26.33
C SER A 55 13.14 15.58 24.97
N TYR A 56 13.25 14.79 23.90
CA TYR A 56 13.61 15.29 22.57
C TYR A 56 12.68 14.79 21.46
N VAL A 57 12.69 15.51 20.34
CA VAL A 57 12.05 15.10 19.09
C VAL A 57 13.14 14.82 18.07
N ARG A 58 13.06 13.64 17.46
CA ARG A 58 13.82 13.29 16.27
C ARG A 58 13.06 13.74 15.04
N ILE A 59 13.71 14.54 14.21
CA ILE A 59 13.16 15.07 12.97
C ILE A 59 13.86 14.37 11.83
N TYR A 60 13.11 13.56 11.07
CA TYR A 60 13.58 12.96 9.83
C TYR A 60 13.27 13.92 8.68
N VAL A 61 14.29 14.32 7.93
CA VAL A 61 14.17 15.09 6.69
C VAL A 61 14.39 14.13 5.54
N ILE A 62 13.31 13.82 4.82
CA ILE A 62 13.27 12.75 3.82
C ILE A 62 13.32 13.38 2.43
N GLN A 63 14.36 13.05 1.67
CA GLN A 63 14.55 13.52 0.31
C GLN A 63 13.78 12.64 -0.67
N ASN A 64 12.69 13.18 -1.23
CA ASN A 64 11.81 12.47 -2.18
C ASN A 64 12.47 12.17 -3.55
N SER A 65 13.70 12.66 -3.77
CA SER A 65 14.47 12.40 -5.00
C SER A 65 15.14 11.03 -5.03
N VAL A 66 15.18 10.30 -3.90
CA VAL A 66 15.78 8.97 -3.87
C VAL A 66 14.84 7.99 -4.56
N LYS A 67 15.18 7.69 -5.82
CA LYS A 67 14.54 6.61 -6.57
C LYS A 67 14.89 5.30 -5.88
N LEU A 68 13.91 4.72 -5.18
CA LEU A 68 14.07 3.39 -4.64
C LEU A 68 14.13 2.42 -5.82
N ASN A 69 15.21 1.65 -5.90
CA ASN A 69 15.37 0.57 -6.86
C ASN A 69 14.86 -0.73 -6.24
N TYR A 70 14.15 -1.53 -7.04
CA TYR A 70 13.67 -2.83 -6.58
C TYR A 70 14.81 -3.69 -6.03
N LYS A 71 14.64 -4.16 -4.78
CA LYS A 71 15.48 -5.17 -4.16
C LYS A 71 14.61 -6.36 -3.78
N PHE A 72 14.96 -7.53 -4.32
CA PHE A 72 14.33 -8.79 -3.95
C PHE A 72 14.55 -9.06 -2.45
N ILE A 73 13.48 -9.43 -1.75
CA ILE A 73 13.51 -9.88 -0.36
C ILE A 73 12.89 -11.27 -0.31
N ASP A 74 13.61 -12.22 0.29
CA ASP A 74 13.07 -13.57 0.43
C ASP A 74 11.95 -13.58 1.48
N LEU A 75 10.71 -13.69 1.00
CA LEU A 75 9.51 -13.69 1.82
C LEU A 75 8.75 -15.01 1.63
N PRO A 76 8.06 -15.51 2.68
CA PRO A 76 7.08 -16.58 2.51
C PRO A 76 6.03 -16.21 1.46
N ASN A 77 5.57 -17.21 0.69
CA ASN A 77 4.64 -17.04 -0.43
C ASN A 77 3.25 -16.45 -0.09
N TYR A 78 2.96 -16.18 1.18
CA TYR A 78 1.75 -15.52 1.64
C TYR A 78 2.00 -14.08 2.12
N GLN A 79 3.25 -13.60 2.05
CA GLN A 79 3.66 -12.25 2.41
C GLN A 79 3.96 -11.46 1.15
N LEU A 80 3.36 -10.28 1.04
CA LEU A 80 3.51 -9.39 -0.12
C LEU A 80 4.35 -8.18 0.29
N LEU A 81 5.46 -7.97 -0.42
CA LEU A 81 6.25 -6.75 -0.27
C LEU A 81 5.54 -5.59 -0.98
N LEU A 82 5.10 -4.60 -0.21
CA LEU A 82 4.35 -3.45 -0.73
C LEU A 82 5.25 -2.25 -1.06
N GLY A 83 6.38 -2.11 -0.37
CA GLY A 83 7.24 -0.94 -0.44
C GLY A 83 8.06 -0.80 0.84
N TYR A 84 8.46 0.43 1.14
CA TYR A 84 9.30 0.74 2.31
C TYR A 84 8.75 1.96 3.05
N ASP A 85 8.94 1.98 4.36
CA ASP A 85 8.68 3.17 5.16
C ASP A 85 9.78 4.23 4.97
N PHE A 86 9.66 5.35 5.68
CA PHE A 86 10.65 6.43 5.62
C PHE A 86 12.02 6.07 6.23
N LYS A 87 12.14 4.94 6.92
CA LYS A 87 13.40 4.39 7.44
C LYS A 87 13.96 3.28 6.54
N LEU A 88 13.39 3.12 5.34
CA LEU A 88 13.74 2.08 4.39
C LEU A 88 13.54 0.66 4.94
N GLN A 89 12.61 0.49 5.88
CA GLN A 89 12.18 -0.82 6.35
C GLN A 89 11.04 -1.35 5.47
N PRO A 90 11.05 -2.66 5.13
CA PRO A 90 10.06 -3.23 4.22
C PRO A 90 8.67 -3.23 4.85
N ILE A 91 7.69 -2.74 4.11
CA ILE A 91 6.27 -2.81 4.45
C ILE A 91 5.70 -4.08 3.80
N ILE A 92 5.23 -5.00 4.63
CA ILE A 92 4.80 -6.34 4.22
C ILE A 92 3.34 -6.56 4.61
N ALA A 93 2.52 -7.03 3.67
CA ALA A 93 1.18 -7.51 3.94
C ALA A 93 1.17 -9.04 4.12
N ASP A 94 0.70 -9.52 5.27
CA ASP A 94 0.55 -10.95 5.53
C ASP A 94 -0.85 -11.45 5.19
N MET A 95 -0.96 -12.16 4.07
CA MET A 95 -2.22 -12.67 3.52
C MET A 95 -2.78 -13.85 4.31
N LYS A 96 -1.97 -14.49 5.18
CA LYS A 96 -2.49 -15.46 6.15
C LYS A 96 -3.20 -14.77 7.28
N ILE A 97 -2.86 -13.54 7.67
CA ILE A 97 -3.54 -12.85 8.78
C ILE A 97 -4.70 -12.04 8.22
N CYS A 98 -4.40 -11.18 7.26
CA CYS A 98 -5.34 -10.29 6.60
C CYS A 98 -5.53 -10.77 5.14
N PRO A 99 -6.43 -11.73 4.89
CA PRO A 99 -6.67 -12.22 3.54
C PRO A 99 -7.23 -11.10 2.67
N HIS A 100 -6.78 -11.13 1.42
CA HIS A 100 -7.12 -10.22 0.35
C HIS A 100 -6.59 -8.79 0.52
N LEU A 101 -6.07 -8.25 -0.59
CA LEU A 101 -5.47 -6.92 -0.64
C LEU A 101 -6.26 -6.07 -1.63
N LEU A 102 -6.72 -4.90 -1.17
CA LEU A 102 -7.25 -3.87 -2.07
C LEU A 102 -6.15 -2.83 -2.32
N ILE A 103 -5.90 -2.47 -3.58
CA ILE A 103 -5.01 -1.39 -3.98
C ILE A 103 -5.85 -0.33 -4.69
N SER A 104 -5.78 0.92 -4.23
CA SER A 104 -6.58 2.02 -4.76
C SER A 104 -5.73 3.26 -5.01
N GLY A 105 -6.20 4.17 -5.88
CA GLY A 105 -5.57 5.47 -6.11
C GLY A 105 -5.55 5.88 -7.57
N LEU A 106 -5.25 7.16 -7.83
CA LEU A 106 -5.32 7.74 -9.16
C LEU A 106 -4.40 7.04 -10.19
N PRO A 107 -4.68 7.18 -11.50
CA PRO A 107 -3.74 6.80 -12.54
C PRO A 107 -2.35 7.42 -12.35
N GLY A 108 -1.31 6.68 -12.73
CA GLY A 108 0.08 7.17 -12.68
C GLY A 108 0.69 7.30 -11.28
N GLN A 109 -0.01 6.89 -10.21
CA GLN A 109 0.48 7.04 -8.83
C GLN A 109 1.35 5.90 -8.30
N GLY A 110 1.56 4.83 -9.07
CA GLY A 110 2.45 3.72 -8.67
C GLY A 110 1.76 2.38 -8.38
N LYS A 111 0.44 2.25 -8.59
CA LYS A 111 -0.30 0.98 -8.42
C LYS A 111 0.33 -0.17 -9.24
N SER A 112 0.54 0.06 -10.53
CA SER A 112 1.14 -0.94 -11.43
C SER A 112 2.58 -1.27 -11.03
N SER A 113 3.36 -0.28 -10.57
CA SER A 113 4.71 -0.50 -10.04
C SER A 113 4.69 -1.40 -8.80
N MET A 114 3.77 -1.16 -7.87
CA MET A 114 3.59 -2.01 -6.69
C MET A 114 3.14 -3.42 -7.08
N LEU A 115 2.24 -3.59 -8.04
CA LEU A 115 1.85 -4.92 -8.52
C LEU A 115 3.05 -5.67 -9.12
N LYS A 116 3.83 -5.00 -9.97
CA LYS A 116 5.05 -5.59 -10.55
C LYS A 116 6.06 -5.97 -9.46
N GLN A 117 6.24 -5.13 -8.44
CA GLN A 117 7.06 -5.44 -7.27
C GLN A 117 6.55 -6.67 -6.51
N ILE A 118 5.26 -6.70 -6.18
CA ILE A 118 4.61 -7.82 -5.49
C ILE A 118 4.88 -9.11 -6.26
N ILE A 119 4.56 -9.12 -7.56
CA ILE A 119 4.70 -10.30 -8.41
C ILE A 119 6.17 -10.73 -8.51
N SER A 120 7.09 -9.77 -8.70
CA SER A 120 8.53 -10.05 -8.80
C SER A 120 9.13 -10.62 -7.50
N ASN A 121 8.49 -10.37 -6.35
CA ASN A 121 8.92 -10.87 -5.06
C ASN A 121 8.27 -12.22 -4.69
N LEU A 122 7.28 -12.69 -5.46
CA LEU A 122 6.64 -13.99 -5.24
C LEU A 122 7.49 -15.13 -5.85
N LYS A 123 7.74 -16.17 -5.06
CA LYS A 123 8.42 -17.40 -5.51
C LYS A 123 7.43 -18.54 -5.59
N GLU A 124 7.51 -19.35 -6.65
CA GLU A 124 6.75 -20.60 -6.76
C GLU A 124 5.23 -20.45 -6.49
N CYS A 125 4.67 -19.29 -6.82
CA CYS A 125 3.24 -19.01 -6.74
C CYS A 125 2.62 -19.11 -8.13
N ASP A 126 1.35 -19.49 -8.17
CA ASP A 126 0.54 -19.33 -9.37
C ASP A 126 -0.03 -17.91 -9.35
N VAL A 127 0.24 -17.12 -10.39
CA VAL A 127 -0.31 -15.76 -10.53
C VAL A 127 -1.19 -15.73 -11.78
N ILE A 128 -2.43 -15.29 -11.60
CA ILE A 128 -3.39 -15.13 -12.68
C ILE A 128 -3.91 -13.70 -12.62
N LEU A 129 -3.75 -12.97 -13.72
CA LEU A 129 -4.22 -11.60 -13.84
C LEU A 129 -5.51 -11.55 -14.64
N PHE A 130 -6.43 -10.70 -14.20
CA PHE A 130 -7.69 -10.42 -14.85
C PHE A 130 -7.76 -8.93 -15.18
N ASN A 131 -8.27 -8.58 -16.37
CA ASN A 131 -8.37 -7.20 -16.86
C ASN A 131 -7.05 -6.41 -16.85
N ALA A 132 -5.92 -7.09 -16.99
CA ALA A 132 -4.60 -6.46 -16.98
C ALA A 132 -4.07 -6.24 -18.41
N TYR A 133 -3.33 -5.16 -18.61
CA TYR A 133 -2.69 -4.89 -19.91
C TYR A 133 -1.50 -5.82 -20.13
N GLU A 134 -1.46 -6.51 -21.28
CA GLU A 134 -0.41 -7.49 -21.59
C GLU A 134 0.99 -6.89 -21.62
N ASP A 135 1.12 -5.65 -22.09
CA ASP A 135 2.41 -4.94 -22.14
C ASP A 135 3.00 -4.70 -20.75
N ASP A 136 2.16 -4.58 -19.72
CA ASP A 136 2.61 -4.37 -18.34
C ASP A 136 3.03 -5.66 -17.65
N PHE A 137 2.51 -6.82 -18.08
CA PHE A 137 2.68 -8.10 -17.38
C PHE A 137 3.05 -9.24 -18.33
N LYS A 138 4.04 -9.01 -19.19
CA LYS A 138 4.56 -10.01 -20.14
C LYS A 138 5.01 -11.28 -19.41
N GLY A 139 4.59 -12.44 -19.91
CA GLY A 139 4.95 -13.76 -19.38
C GLY A 139 4.03 -14.29 -18.27
N TYR A 140 3.01 -13.53 -17.85
CA TYR A 140 2.01 -14.00 -16.90
C TYR A 140 0.71 -14.43 -17.59
N ARG A 141 -0.06 -15.29 -16.92
CA ARG A 141 -1.38 -15.70 -17.41
C ARG A 141 -2.37 -14.56 -17.22
N ILE A 142 -2.86 -13.99 -18.32
CA ILE A 142 -3.80 -12.88 -18.35
C ILE A 142 -5.13 -13.33 -18.94
N ILE A 143 -6.26 -12.91 -18.35
CA ILE A 143 -7.62 -13.17 -18.84
C ILE A 143 -8.40 -11.85 -18.84
N ASN A 144 -8.62 -11.28 -20.02
CA ASN A 144 -9.29 -9.97 -20.18
C ASN A 144 -10.72 -10.06 -20.73
N ASN A 145 -11.13 -11.21 -21.26
CA ASN A 145 -12.48 -11.40 -21.78
C ASN A 145 -13.46 -11.73 -20.64
N LEU A 146 -14.54 -10.94 -20.49
CA LEU A 146 -15.52 -11.08 -19.40
C LEU A 146 -16.09 -12.50 -19.26
N ASP A 147 -16.45 -13.17 -20.34
CA ASP A 147 -17.02 -14.52 -20.29
C ASP A 147 -15.99 -15.55 -19.80
N SER A 148 -14.74 -15.37 -20.18
CA SER A 148 -13.62 -16.19 -19.70
C SER A 148 -13.36 -15.95 -18.20
N ILE A 149 -13.46 -14.70 -17.74
CA ILE A 149 -13.36 -14.35 -16.31
C ILE A 149 -14.51 -15.01 -15.54
N LYS A 150 -15.75 -14.86 -16.02
CA LYS A 150 -16.94 -15.52 -15.44
C LYS A 150 -16.78 -17.02 -15.34
N SER A 151 -16.40 -17.66 -16.44
CA SER A 151 -16.18 -19.10 -16.49
C SER A 151 -15.10 -19.54 -15.48
N TYR A 152 -14.01 -18.78 -15.36
CA TYR A 152 -12.97 -19.05 -14.39
C TYR A 152 -13.49 -18.99 -12.94
N PHE A 153 -14.13 -17.89 -12.55
CA PHE A 153 -14.62 -17.70 -11.18
C PHE A 153 -15.76 -18.66 -10.82
N SER A 154 -16.66 -18.95 -11.76
CA SER A 154 -17.74 -19.93 -11.58
C SER A 154 -17.19 -21.34 -11.41
N ASN A 155 -16.23 -21.75 -12.25
CA ASN A 155 -15.55 -23.04 -12.10
C ASN A 155 -14.79 -23.11 -10.78
N LEU A 156 -14.05 -22.06 -10.43
CA LEU A 156 -13.33 -22.01 -9.17
C LEU A 156 -14.27 -22.16 -7.98
N ARG A 157 -15.39 -21.43 -7.95
CA ARG A 157 -16.43 -21.53 -6.92
C ARG A 157 -16.95 -22.97 -6.75
N ASN A 158 -17.24 -23.64 -7.86
CA ASN A 158 -17.83 -24.99 -7.85
C ASN A 158 -16.81 -26.08 -7.53
N ASN A 159 -15.53 -25.85 -7.84
CA ASN A 159 -14.45 -26.83 -7.73
C ASN A 159 -13.29 -26.33 -6.87
N LEU A 160 -13.60 -25.74 -5.71
CA LEU A 160 -12.61 -25.31 -4.73
C LEU A 160 -11.84 -26.52 -4.17
N VAL A 161 -10.56 -26.60 -4.48
CA VAL A 161 -9.65 -27.63 -3.97
C VAL A 161 -8.39 -26.97 -3.42
N LYS A 162 -7.87 -27.50 -2.31
CA LYS A 162 -6.70 -26.94 -1.63
C LYS A 162 -5.50 -27.03 -2.57
N LYS A 163 -4.92 -25.88 -2.90
CA LYS A 163 -3.80 -25.81 -3.84
C LYS A 163 -2.50 -26.27 -3.16
N LYS A 164 -1.61 -26.89 -3.95
CA LYS A 164 -0.25 -27.24 -3.49
C LYS A 164 0.54 -25.96 -3.23
N LYS A 165 0.58 -25.08 -4.23
CA LYS A 165 1.19 -23.74 -4.22
C LYS A 165 0.17 -22.67 -3.81
N VAL A 166 0.66 -21.51 -3.42
CA VAL A 166 -0.21 -20.34 -3.21
C VAL A 166 -0.63 -19.81 -4.59
N THR A 167 -1.90 -19.45 -4.72
CA THR A 167 -2.44 -18.85 -5.95
C THR A 167 -2.91 -17.43 -5.67
N TYR A 168 -2.40 -16.48 -6.44
CA TYR A 168 -2.85 -15.09 -6.44
C TYR A 168 -3.74 -14.82 -7.65
N LEU A 169 -4.94 -14.32 -7.38
CA LEU A 169 -5.91 -13.86 -8.36
C LEU A 169 -5.87 -12.32 -8.35
N ILE A 170 -5.19 -11.72 -9.30
CA ILE A 170 -5.01 -10.27 -9.38
C ILE A 170 -6.05 -9.72 -10.35
N ILE A 171 -7.02 -8.97 -9.85
CA ILE A 171 -8.05 -8.33 -10.66
C ILE A 171 -7.64 -6.86 -10.81
N ASP A 172 -7.02 -6.55 -11.94
CA ASP A 172 -6.81 -5.15 -12.31
C ASP A 172 -8.17 -4.53 -12.68
N GLU A 173 -8.36 -3.25 -12.40
CA GLU A 173 -9.65 -2.58 -12.64
C GLU A 173 -10.89 -3.30 -12.07
N LEU A 174 -10.83 -3.80 -10.84
CA LEU A 174 -11.95 -4.45 -10.14
C LEU A 174 -13.23 -3.59 -10.14
N GLY A 175 -13.08 -2.27 -10.12
CA GLY A 175 -14.19 -1.31 -10.13
C GLY A 175 -15.03 -1.34 -11.41
N LEU A 176 -14.51 -1.89 -12.51
CA LEU A 176 -15.23 -2.03 -13.78
C LEU A 176 -16.13 -3.27 -13.83
N ILE A 177 -15.99 -4.19 -12.87
CA ILE A 177 -16.85 -5.38 -12.81
C ILE A 177 -18.23 -4.99 -12.27
N THR A 178 -19.23 -5.04 -13.15
CA THR A 178 -20.63 -4.75 -12.84
C THR A 178 -21.52 -5.98 -12.88
N ASP A 179 -21.05 -7.07 -13.49
CA ASP A 179 -21.83 -8.30 -13.61
C ASP A 179 -22.11 -8.93 -12.25
N LYS A 180 -23.41 -9.08 -11.94
CA LYS A 180 -23.86 -9.53 -10.62
C LYS A 180 -23.39 -10.94 -10.27
N GLN A 181 -23.47 -11.87 -11.22
CA GLN A 181 -23.08 -13.26 -10.99
C GLN A 181 -21.58 -13.36 -10.71
N LEU A 182 -20.75 -12.67 -11.50
CA LEU A 182 -19.31 -12.63 -11.29
C LEU A 182 -18.96 -12.00 -9.94
N LEU A 183 -19.63 -10.90 -9.55
CA LEU A 183 -19.41 -10.28 -8.24
C LEU A 183 -19.77 -11.23 -7.09
N ASP A 184 -20.86 -11.98 -7.21
CA ASP A 184 -21.28 -12.98 -6.22
C ASP A 184 -20.26 -14.13 -6.14
N ASP A 185 -19.71 -14.58 -7.27
CA ASP A 185 -18.66 -15.62 -7.31
C ASP A 185 -17.34 -15.14 -6.68
N ILE A 186 -16.88 -13.93 -7.03
CA ILE A 186 -15.69 -13.31 -6.41
C ILE A 186 -15.88 -13.18 -4.90
N LYS A 187 -17.03 -12.66 -4.48
CA LYS A 187 -17.36 -12.47 -3.06
C LYS A 187 -17.34 -13.81 -2.30
N PHE A 188 -17.95 -14.85 -2.87
CA PHE A 188 -17.94 -16.19 -2.28
C PHE A 188 -16.50 -16.70 -2.13
N ILE A 189 -15.68 -16.60 -3.17
CA ILE A 189 -14.28 -17.02 -3.14
C ILE A 189 -13.51 -16.25 -2.06
N MET A 190 -13.67 -14.93 -1.96
CA MET A 190 -13.02 -14.14 -0.90
C MET A 190 -13.39 -14.59 0.52
N GLN A 191 -14.60 -15.11 0.73
CA GLN A 191 -15.04 -15.56 2.05
C GLN A 191 -14.38 -16.86 2.49
N VAL A 192 -14.02 -17.75 1.55
CA VAL A 192 -13.61 -19.13 1.88
C VAL A 192 -12.19 -19.49 1.44
N ALA A 193 -11.64 -18.81 0.43
CA ALA A 193 -10.50 -19.33 -0.34
C ALA A 193 -9.15 -19.24 0.37
N ARG A 194 -9.03 -18.49 1.47
CA ARG A 194 -7.85 -18.50 2.36
C ARG A 194 -7.48 -19.91 2.81
N HIS A 195 -8.46 -20.75 3.15
CA HIS A 195 -8.23 -22.15 3.57
C HIS A 195 -7.69 -23.03 2.44
N TYR A 196 -7.85 -22.58 1.20
CA TYR A 196 -7.44 -23.26 -0.02
C TYR A 196 -6.13 -22.72 -0.62
N LYS A 197 -5.45 -21.80 0.09
CA LYS A 197 -4.24 -21.06 -0.35
C LYS A 197 -4.46 -20.15 -1.56
N ILE A 198 -5.65 -19.59 -1.68
CA ILE A 198 -6.00 -18.68 -2.78
C ILE A 198 -6.25 -17.29 -2.20
N TYR A 199 -5.58 -16.28 -2.76
CA TYR A 199 -5.70 -14.90 -2.33
C TYR A 199 -5.99 -13.98 -3.52
N ILE A 200 -7.00 -13.14 -3.36
CA ILE A 200 -7.34 -12.07 -4.31
C ILE A 200 -6.61 -10.76 -3.99
N VAL A 201 -6.05 -10.12 -5.01
CA VAL A 201 -5.60 -8.73 -5.00
C VAL A 201 -6.51 -7.94 -5.95
N GLY A 202 -7.30 -7.01 -5.42
CA GLY A 202 -8.16 -6.14 -6.22
C GLY A 202 -7.51 -4.78 -6.42
N VAL A 203 -7.54 -4.26 -7.64
CA VAL A 203 -6.97 -2.94 -7.96
C VAL A 203 -8.09 -2.05 -8.50
N ILE A 204 -8.17 -0.81 -8.01
CA ILE A 204 -9.15 0.17 -8.46
C ILE A 204 -8.48 1.53 -8.65
N GLN A 205 -8.98 2.35 -9.58
CA GLN A 205 -8.52 3.73 -9.73
C GLN A 205 -9.22 4.67 -8.75
N LEU A 206 -10.55 4.65 -8.75
CA LEU A 206 -11.37 5.57 -7.95
C LEU A 206 -11.96 4.87 -6.73
N ALA A 207 -11.62 5.37 -5.55
CA ALA A 207 -12.10 4.85 -4.27
C ALA A 207 -13.44 5.49 -3.85
N LEU A 208 -14.47 5.40 -4.71
CA LEU A 208 -15.83 5.81 -4.37
C LEU A 208 -16.62 4.61 -3.82
N LYS A 209 -17.68 4.87 -3.03
CA LYS A 209 -18.43 3.80 -2.33
C LYS A 209 -19.02 2.78 -3.32
N GLU A 210 -19.43 3.25 -4.47
CA GLU A 210 -20.00 2.48 -5.57
C GLU A 210 -18.96 1.63 -6.32
N ASN A 211 -17.69 2.05 -6.34
CA ASN A 211 -16.59 1.35 -7.01
C ASN A 211 -15.95 0.28 -6.12
N ILE A 212 -15.89 0.48 -4.79
CA ILE A 212 -15.29 -0.51 -3.88
C ILE A 212 -16.28 -1.64 -3.59
N LYS A 213 -16.21 -2.69 -4.40
CA LYS A 213 -16.99 -3.91 -4.18
C LYS A 213 -16.48 -4.65 -2.93
N PHE A 214 -17.41 -5.13 -2.09
CA PHE A 214 -17.14 -5.97 -0.91
C PHE A 214 -15.95 -5.53 -0.04
N LYS A 215 -15.84 -4.20 0.22
CA LYS A 215 -14.78 -3.55 1.03
C LYS A 215 -14.44 -4.31 2.32
N GLN A 216 -15.44 -4.85 3.00
CA GLN A 216 -15.31 -5.56 4.27
C GLN A 216 -14.48 -6.85 4.17
N LEU A 217 -14.37 -7.45 2.97
CA LEU A 217 -13.57 -8.66 2.74
C LEU A 217 -12.11 -8.35 2.43
N PHE A 218 -11.77 -7.10 2.10
CA PHE A 218 -10.39 -6.64 2.01
C PHE A 218 -9.94 -6.13 3.37
N SER A 219 -9.28 -7.00 4.12
CA SER A 219 -8.74 -6.67 5.45
C SER A 219 -7.40 -5.93 5.36
N SER A 220 -6.62 -6.18 4.31
CA SER A 220 -5.46 -5.37 3.93
C SER A 220 -5.82 -4.39 2.82
N ARG A 221 -5.45 -3.12 2.97
CA ARG A 221 -5.79 -2.06 2.00
C ARG A 221 -4.64 -1.10 1.78
N VAL A 222 -4.35 -0.80 0.53
CA VAL A 222 -3.40 0.21 0.10
C VAL A 222 -4.15 1.32 -0.62
N SER A 223 -3.81 2.56 -0.30
CA SER A 223 -4.32 3.73 -1.02
C SER A 223 -3.16 4.63 -1.38
N PHE A 224 -2.90 4.73 -2.68
CA PHE A 224 -2.07 5.77 -3.28
C PHE A 224 -2.82 7.10 -3.30
N LYS A 225 -2.17 8.14 -3.81
CA LYS A 225 -2.78 9.46 -3.95
C LYS A 225 -4.20 9.40 -4.54
N GLN A 226 -5.16 9.93 -3.79
CA GLN A 226 -6.56 10.10 -4.17
C GLN A 226 -6.87 11.55 -4.55
N ILE A 227 -8.07 11.78 -5.11
CA ILE A 227 -8.57 13.11 -5.46
C ILE A 227 -8.77 13.96 -4.20
N ASP A 228 -9.40 13.35 -3.18
CA ASP A 228 -9.77 14.03 -1.94
C ASP A 228 -9.62 13.11 -0.73
N THR A 229 -9.80 13.70 0.46
CA THR A 229 -9.67 13.00 1.73
C THR A 229 -10.78 11.97 1.97
N SER A 230 -11.97 12.19 1.40
CA SER A 230 -13.12 11.28 1.55
C SER A 230 -12.86 9.92 0.88
N CYS A 231 -12.10 9.91 -0.23
CA CYS A 231 -11.66 8.70 -0.91
C CYS A 231 -10.76 7.83 -0.01
N TYR A 232 -9.94 8.43 0.86
CA TYR A 232 -9.15 7.66 1.85
C TYR A 232 -10.04 7.04 2.93
N VAL A 233 -11.07 7.74 3.38
CA VAL A 233 -12.04 7.16 4.33
C VAL A 233 -12.77 5.98 3.69
N VAL A 234 -13.16 6.11 2.42
CA VAL A 234 -13.81 5.03 1.69
C VAL A 234 -12.88 3.86 1.44
N SER A 235 -11.61 4.07 1.07
CA SER A 235 -10.65 2.97 0.87
C SER A 235 -10.12 2.41 2.19
N LEU A 236 -9.49 3.21 3.04
CA LEU A 236 -8.76 2.77 4.24
C LEU A 236 -9.59 2.74 5.52
N ASN A 237 -10.76 3.36 5.54
CA ASN A 237 -11.58 3.54 6.76
C ASN A 237 -10.92 4.42 7.83
N THR A 238 -10.08 5.37 7.40
CA THR A 238 -9.42 6.34 8.27
C THR A 238 -9.33 7.71 7.59
N ASN A 239 -9.31 8.77 8.39
CA ASN A 239 -9.08 10.12 7.90
C ASN A 239 -7.59 10.32 7.69
N ILE A 240 -7.20 10.59 6.45
CA ILE A 240 -5.84 10.95 6.08
C ILE A 240 -5.83 12.41 5.70
N THR A 241 -5.02 13.21 6.40
CA THR A 241 -4.82 14.63 6.11
C THR A 241 -3.52 14.89 5.34
N ASP A 242 -2.60 13.94 5.35
CA ASP A 242 -1.34 14.03 4.63
C ASP A 242 -1.55 13.93 3.11
N ILE A 243 -0.87 14.80 2.38
CA ILE A 243 -0.85 14.79 0.91
C ILE A 243 0.23 13.80 0.47
N LEU A 244 -0.17 12.77 -0.27
CA LEU A 244 0.76 11.82 -0.87
C LEU A 244 1.40 12.40 -2.13
N GLU A 245 2.71 12.20 -2.24
CA GLU A 245 3.45 12.36 -3.50
C GLU A 245 3.32 11.13 -4.39
N LYS A 246 3.82 11.21 -5.62
CA LYS A 246 3.80 10.11 -6.58
C LYS A 246 4.53 8.91 -5.96
N GLN A 247 3.92 7.71 -6.03
CA GLN A 247 4.43 6.44 -5.46
C GLN A 247 4.39 6.31 -3.94
N GLN A 248 4.04 7.38 -3.23
CA GLN A 248 3.70 7.24 -1.83
C GLN A 248 2.31 6.62 -1.69
N PHE A 249 2.14 5.82 -0.65
CA PHE A 249 0.90 5.15 -0.32
C PHE A 249 0.71 5.08 1.18
N PHE A 250 -0.54 4.91 1.59
CA PHE A 250 -0.89 4.43 2.92
C PHE A 250 -1.29 2.95 2.82
N TYR A 251 -0.75 2.14 3.72
CA TYR A 251 -1.16 0.76 3.93
C TYR A 251 -1.90 0.65 5.27
N PHE A 252 -3.08 0.07 5.23
CA PHE A 252 -3.85 -0.33 6.39
C PHE A 252 -3.93 -1.86 6.44
N GLY A 253 -3.17 -2.43 7.37
CA GLY A 253 -3.31 -3.82 7.80
C GLY A 253 -3.78 -3.84 9.25
N ASN A 254 -2.88 -4.18 10.18
CA ASN A 254 -3.14 -4.02 11.62
C ASN A 254 -2.96 -2.56 12.08
N VAL A 255 -2.04 -1.84 11.45
CA VAL A 255 -1.71 -0.45 11.75
C VAL A 255 -1.67 0.32 10.42
N LEU A 256 -2.00 1.60 10.47
CA LEU A 256 -1.83 2.51 9.36
C LEU A 256 -0.35 2.89 9.22
N VAL A 257 0.25 2.62 8.07
CA VAL A 257 1.64 2.93 7.77
C VAL A 257 1.72 3.72 6.47
N LYS A 258 2.54 4.77 6.43
CA LYS A 258 2.91 5.48 5.22
C LYS A 258 4.13 4.82 4.59
N GLY A 259 4.10 4.60 3.30
CA GLY A 259 5.19 3.96 2.55
C GLY A 259 5.39 4.56 1.18
N THR A 260 6.47 4.13 0.53
CA THR A 260 6.79 4.45 -0.85
C THR A 260 7.07 3.16 -1.62
N THR A 261 6.48 3.01 -2.81
CA THR A 261 6.76 1.89 -3.72
C THR A 261 7.87 2.27 -4.71
N TYR A 262 8.40 1.27 -5.40
CA TYR A 262 9.51 1.45 -6.34
C TYR A 262 9.11 2.16 -7.63
N ILE A 263 10.12 2.81 -8.23
CA ILE A 263 10.11 3.18 -9.64
C ILE A 263 10.68 1.98 -10.40
N LEU A 264 9.86 1.35 -11.24
CA LEU A 264 10.32 0.41 -12.26
C LEU A 264 10.48 1.15 -13.59
#